data_AF-A0A2V5VC00-F1
#
_entry.id   AF-A0A2V5VC00-F1
#
_cell.length_a   1.000
_cell.length_b   1.000
_cell.length_c   1.000
_cell.angle_alpha   90.00
_cell.angle_beta   90.00
_cell.angle_gamma   90.00
#
_symmetry.space_group_name_H-M   'P 1'
#
loop_
_entity.id
_entity.type
_entity.pdbx_description
1 polymer ?
#
loop_
_entity_poly.entity_id
_entity_poly.type
_entity_poly.pdbx_seq_one_letter_code
_entity_poly.pdbx_strand_id
1 'polypeptide(L)'
;RLNDERYLFLETKQPKPDKQDLVAKERDKGVKTVEAFDAARELSPEYVMLVDADDLISNTLASYVYQRPAFDAFCLKRGYKWREGSSHLTLQPCFNQVCESAFVWRFDKRLFPAYLGKTYTKRICDQEHNLVEAAMDAEGLQVDKIYEPKAVYVTGHVNHMYVSFHQFTLKRRIKHLVLAPWRNQKLTPELKAEFGLIHEATKRSGY
;
A
#
# COMPACT_ATOMS: atom_id res chain seq x y z
N ARG A 1 -1.39 14.09 -16.23
CA ARG A 1 -1.74 15.52 -16.19
C ARG A 1 -1.57 15.99 -14.76
N LEU A 2 -0.84 17.10 -14.50
CA LEU A 2 -0.51 17.57 -13.15
C LEU A 2 -1.59 18.48 -12.50
N ASN A 3 -2.68 18.80 -13.22
CA ASN A 3 -3.75 19.71 -12.76
C ASN A 3 -5.08 18.99 -12.51
N ASP A 4 -5.06 17.85 -11.84
CA ASP A 4 -6.28 17.15 -11.45
C ASP A 4 -6.63 17.54 -10.01
N GLU A 5 -7.82 18.13 -9.81
CA GLU A 5 -8.27 18.70 -8.52
C GLU A 5 -8.37 17.67 -7.39
N ARG A 6 -8.38 16.38 -7.73
CA ARG A 6 -8.37 15.27 -6.77
C ARG A 6 -6.99 15.06 -6.14
N TYR A 7 -5.95 15.68 -6.67
CA TYR A 7 -4.59 15.59 -6.15
C TYR A 7 -4.16 16.91 -5.53
N LEU A 8 -3.81 16.85 -4.25
CA LEU A 8 -3.09 17.89 -3.55
C LEU A 8 -1.62 17.49 -3.44
N PHE A 9 -0.73 18.24 -4.09
CA PHE A 9 0.71 18.04 -3.96
C PHE A 9 1.23 18.85 -2.77
N LEU A 10 1.86 18.15 -1.82
CA LEU A 10 2.49 18.77 -0.65
C LEU A 10 4.00 18.83 -0.87
N GLU A 11 4.56 20.03 -0.77
CA GLU A 11 6.01 20.23 -0.80
C GLU A 11 6.54 20.29 0.63
N THR A 12 7.44 19.37 0.97
CA THR A 12 8.10 19.36 2.28
C THR A 12 9.41 20.13 2.24
N LYS A 13 9.74 20.81 3.34
CA LYS A 13 11.01 21.53 3.50
C LYS A 13 12.16 20.62 3.96
N GLN A 14 11.86 19.35 4.28
CA GLN A 14 12.86 18.41 4.75
C GLN A 14 13.88 18.10 3.63
N PRO A 15 15.20 18.11 3.93
CA PRO A 15 16.19 17.70 2.95
C PRO A 15 16.02 16.22 2.63
N LYS A 16 16.31 15.85 1.38
CA LYS A 16 16.33 14.44 0.98
C LYS A 16 17.33 13.67 1.85
N PRO A 17 16.91 12.59 2.54
CA PRO A 17 17.82 11.81 3.36
C PRO A 17 18.86 11.11 2.49
N ASP A 18 20.02 10.80 3.07
CA ASP A 18 20.99 9.91 2.44
C ASP A 18 20.32 8.56 2.12
N LYS A 19 20.56 8.04 0.91
CA LYS A 19 20.02 6.75 0.48
C LYS A 19 20.47 5.59 1.36
N GLN A 20 21.65 5.70 1.97
CA GLN A 20 22.26 4.66 2.80
C GLN A 20 21.85 4.74 4.28
N ASP A 21 21.34 5.89 4.74
CA ASP A 21 20.89 6.07 6.12
C ASP A 21 19.42 5.65 6.27
N LEU A 22 19.22 4.41 6.71
CA LEU A 22 17.87 3.85 6.92
C LEU A 22 17.08 4.61 7.99
N VAL A 23 17.75 5.08 9.05
CA VAL A 23 17.09 5.80 10.15
C VAL A 23 16.62 7.17 9.66
N ALA A 24 17.44 7.87 8.87
CA ALA A 24 17.03 9.14 8.26
C ALA A 24 15.85 8.95 7.30
N LYS A 25 15.79 7.84 6.55
CA LYS A 25 14.68 7.52 5.64
C LYS A 25 13.38 7.22 6.37
N GLU A 26 13.43 6.42 7.44
CA GLU A 26 12.27 6.16 8.29
C GLU A 26 11.75 7.46 8.93
N ARG A 27 12.66 8.33 9.38
CA ARG A 27 12.31 9.65 9.92
C ARG A 27 11.65 10.54 8.87
N ASP A 28 12.25 10.63 7.69
CA ASP A 28 11.72 11.41 6.56
C ASP A 28 10.31 10.93 6.15
N LYS A 29 10.11 9.61 6.07
CA LYS A 29 8.80 9.00 5.85
C LYS A 29 7.79 9.43 6.92
N GLY A 30 8.15 9.26 8.20
CA GLY A 30 7.26 9.61 9.32
C GLY A 30 6.84 11.09 9.32
N VAL A 31 7.78 12.01 9.05
CA VAL A 31 7.49 13.45 8.95
C VAL A 31 6.53 13.73 7.80
N LYS A 32 6.81 13.20 6.60
CA LYS A 32 5.95 13.39 5.41
C LYS A 32 4.55 12.81 5.61
N THR A 33 4.46 11.64 6.24
CA THR A 33 3.16 11.07 6.62
C THR A 33 2.39 12.06 7.48
N VAL A 34 3.01 12.67 8.48
CA VAL A 34 2.30 13.61 9.37
C VAL A 34 1.91 14.91 8.70
N GLU A 35 2.79 15.47 7.85
CA GLU A 35 2.42 16.63 7.02
C GLU A 35 1.22 16.29 6.11
N ALA A 36 1.18 15.08 5.52
CA ALA A 36 0.05 14.62 4.73
C ALA A 36 -1.23 14.43 5.55
N PHE A 37 -1.12 13.92 6.77
CA PHE A 37 -2.24 13.79 7.71
C PHE A 37 -2.82 15.14 8.11
N ASP A 38 -1.96 16.11 8.42
CA ASP A 38 -2.37 17.45 8.80
C ASP A 38 -3.10 18.13 7.64
N ALA A 39 -2.57 18.02 6.42
CA ALA A 39 -3.24 18.52 5.22
C ALA A 39 -4.58 17.81 4.94
N ALA A 40 -4.65 16.48 5.16
CA ALA A 40 -5.86 15.71 4.97
C ALA A 40 -6.99 16.12 5.93
N ARG A 41 -6.68 16.69 7.11
CA ARG A 41 -7.72 17.17 8.05
C ARG A 41 -8.65 18.21 7.42
N GLU A 42 -8.12 19.05 6.54
CA GLU A 42 -8.92 20.08 5.84
C GLU A 42 -9.99 19.47 4.92
N LEU A 43 -9.82 18.20 4.51
CA LEU A 43 -10.79 17.45 3.71
C LEU A 43 -11.87 16.77 4.58
N SER A 44 -11.74 16.83 5.91
CA SER A 44 -12.62 16.16 6.88
C SER A 44 -12.94 14.69 6.53
N PRO A 45 -11.93 13.85 6.23
CA PRO A 45 -12.20 12.47 5.81
C PRO A 45 -12.72 11.63 6.97
N GLU A 46 -13.55 10.63 6.67
CA GLU A 46 -13.93 9.60 7.65
C GLU A 46 -12.88 8.48 7.73
N TYR A 47 -12.21 8.21 6.62
CA TYR A 47 -11.20 7.17 6.47
C TYR A 47 -10.03 7.65 5.64
N VAL A 48 -8.86 7.10 5.91
CA VAL A 48 -7.62 7.40 5.19
C VAL A 48 -6.81 6.13 4.94
N MET A 49 -5.98 6.18 3.92
CA MET A 49 -5.12 5.09 3.51
C MET A 49 -3.74 5.64 3.16
N LEU A 50 -2.68 5.04 3.71
CA LEU A 50 -1.33 5.27 3.23
C LEU A 50 -1.09 4.34 2.05
N VAL A 51 -0.60 4.89 0.95
CA VAL A 51 -0.40 4.16 -0.30
C VAL A 51 1.00 4.44 -0.80
N ASP A 52 1.76 3.37 -1.05
CA ASP A 52 3.04 3.47 -1.72
C ASP A 52 2.83 3.96 -3.17
N ALA A 53 3.71 4.84 -3.65
CA ALA A 53 3.49 5.53 -4.92
C ALA A 53 3.45 4.61 -6.16
N ASP A 54 3.97 3.40 -6.02
CA ASP A 54 4.01 2.36 -7.05
C ASP A 54 2.92 1.30 -6.88
N ASP A 55 2.20 1.29 -5.75
CA ASP A 55 1.09 0.37 -5.53
C ASP A 55 -0.19 0.81 -6.24
N LEU A 56 -1.01 -0.17 -6.62
CA LEU A 56 -2.28 0.08 -7.31
C LEU A 56 -3.44 -0.39 -6.47
N ILE A 57 -4.42 0.49 -6.28
CA ILE A 57 -5.60 0.23 -5.46
C ILE A 57 -6.82 -0.01 -6.36
N SER A 58 -7.65 -0.98 -6.00
CA SER A 58 -8.91 -1.25 -6.69
C SER A 58 -9.82 -0.02 -6.61
N ASN A 59 -10.36 0.41 -7.75
CA ASN A 59 -11.35 1.49 -7.82
C ASN A 59 -12.67 1.20 -7.07
N THR A 60 -12.85 -0.03 -6.57
CA THR A 60 -14.00 -0.44 -5.75
C THR A 60 -13.73 -0.41 -4.24
N LEU A 61 -12.50 -0.14 -3.79
CA LEU A 61 -12.16 -0.17 -2.37
C LEU A 61 -12.90 0.92 -1.57
N ALA A 62 -12.96 2.13 -2.11
CA ALA A 62 -13.64 3.25 -1.45
C ALA A 62 -15.14 2.96 -1.22
N SER A 63 -15.83 2.39 -2.22
CA SER A 63 -17.24 2.00 -2.08
C SER A 63 -17.43 0.84 -1.10
N TYR A 64 -16.49 -0.11 -1.04
CA TYR A 64 -16.50 -1.19 -0.05
C TYR A 64 -16.47 -0.64 1.39
N VAL A 65 -15.57 0.32 1.64
CA VAL A 65 -15.40 0.99 2.95
C VAL A 65 -16.62 1.82 3.31
N TYR A 66 -17.12 2.63 2.36
CA TYR A 66 -18.27 3.52 2.57
C TYR A 66 -19.54 2.76 2.99
N GLN A 67 -19.73 1.54 2.48
CA GLN A 67 -20.88 0.69 2.84
C GLN A 67 -20.77 0.07 4.25
N ARG A 68 -19.65 0.26 4.96
CA ARG A 68 -19.33 -0.40 6.25
C ARG A 68 -18.72 0.57 7.27
N PRO A 69 -19.35 1.71 7.59
CA PRO A 69 -18.72 2.79 8.38
C PRO A 69 -18.45 2.45 9.86
N ALA A 70 -18.81 1.25 10.33
CA ALA A 70 -18.71 0.86 11.74
C ALA A 70 -17.32 0.38 12.18
N PHE A 71 -16.39 0.12 11.27
CA PHE A 71 -15.07 -0.44 11.61
C PHE A 71 -14.01 0.64 11.90
N ASP A 72 -13.14 0.39 12.87
CA ASP A 72 -11.99 1.25 13.16
C ASP A 72 -10.94 1.16 12.04
N ALA A 73 -10.83 -0.01 11.40
CA ALA A 73 -9.93 -0.22 10.27
C ALA A 73 -10.42 -1.32 9.33
N PHE A 74 -9.90 -1.31 8.11
CA PHE A 74 -10.03 -2.39 7.13
C PHE A 74 -8.64 -2.94 6.80
N CYS A 75 -8.51 -4.25 6.79
CA CYS A 75 -7.25 -4.95 6.57
C CYS A 75 -7.34 -5.84 5.31
N LEU A 76 -6.57 -5.52 4.28
CA LEU A 76 -6.45 -6.31 3.05
C LEU A 76 -5.62 -7.56 3.32
N LYS A 77 -6.29 -8.68 3.56
CA LYS A 77 -5.66 -9.99 3.78
C LYS A 77 -5.11 -10.61 2.50
N ARG A 78 -5.67 -10.21 1.35
CA ARG A 78 -5.24 -10.66 0.02
C ARG A 78 -5.12 -9.48 -0.92
N GLY A 79 -4.18 -9.61 -1.84
CA GLY A 79 -3.97 -8.69 -2.96
C GLY A 79 -3.29 -9.43 -4.10
N TYR A 80 -2.80 -8.68 -5.07
CA TYR A 80 -1.96 -9.21 -6.12
C TYR A 80 -0.53 -8.72 -5.96
N LYS A 81 0.39 -9.47 -6.54
CA LYS A 81 1.72 -9.02 -6.91
C LYS A 81 1.77 -8.93 -8.42
N TRP A 82 2.26 -7.83 -8.94
CA TRP A 82 2.48 -7.65 -10.37
C TRP A 82 3.93 -7.31 -10.62
N ARG A 83 4.55 -7.93 -11.61
CA ARG A 83 5.82 -7.43 -12.14
C ARG A 83 5.46 -6.49 -13.29
N GLU A 84 5.99 -5.27 -13.28
CA GLU A 84 5.76 -4.31 -14.35
C GLU A 84 6.05 -4.95 -15.72
N GLY A 85 5.11 -4.80 -16.66
CA GLY A 85 5.15 -5.42 -18.00
C GLY A 85 4.71 -6.89 -18.06
N SER A 86 4.39 -7.55 -16.94
CA SER A 86 3.85 -8.91 -16.92
C SER A 86 2.41 -8.96 -17.48
N SER A 87 2.10 -10.01 -18.23
CA SER A 87 0.73 -10.32 -18.67
C SER A 87 -0.13 -11.02 -17.61
N HIS A 88 0.41 -11.22 -16.40
CA HIS A 88 -0.25 -11.92 -15.31
C HIS A 88 -0.03 -11.22 -13.97
N LEU A 89 -1.07 -11.23 -13.14
CA LEU A 89 -1.06 -10.94 -11.70
C LEU A 89 -0.85 -12.25 -10.93
N THR A 90 -0.15 -12.20 -9.80
CA THR A 90 0.01 -13.35 -8.90
C THR A 90 -0.68 -13.06 -7.57
N LEU A 91 -1.58 -13.93 -7.13
CA LEU A 91 -2.24 -13.82 -5.83
C LEU A 91 -1.21 -13.81 -4.70
N GLN A 92 -1.27 -12.75 -3.89
CA GLN A 92 -0.47 -12.52 -2.72
C GLN A 92 -1.33 -12.73 -1.46
N PRO A 93 -1.26 -13.93 -0.83
CA PRO A 93 -1.85 -14.13 0.48
C PRO A 93 -1.08 -13.34 1.54
N CYS A 94 -1.74 -13.02 2.66
CA CYS A 94 -1.16 -12.22 3.73
C CYS A 94 -0.61 -10.88 3.21
N PHE A 95 -1.36 -10.22 2.32
CA PHE A 95 -0.94 -8.98 1.67
C PHE A 95 -0.57 -7.90 2.70
N ASN A 96 -1.31 -7.82 3.79
CA ASN A 96 -1.05 -6.96 4.93
C ASN A 96 0.30 -7.16 5.65
N GLN A 97 1.04 -8.23 5.36
CA GLN A 97 2.39 -8.44 5.89
C GLN A 97 3.49 -7.99 4.92
N VAL A 98 3.10 -7.52 3.73
CA VAL A 98 4.02 -7.18 2.64
C VAL A 98 4.11 -5.67 2.40
N CYS A 99 3.00 -4.94 2.58
CA CYS A 99 2.94 -3.51 2.29
C CYS A 99 1.97 -2.74 3.20
N GLU A 100 2.25 -1.47 3.46
CA GLU A 100 1.40 -0.53 4.22
C GLU A 100 0.11 -0.17 3.49
N SER A 101 0.10 -0.23 2.15
CA SER A 101 -1.08 -0.10 1.29
C SER A 101 -2.15 -1.20 1.50
N ALA A 102 -2.06 -1.93 2.60
CA ALA A 102 -3.01 -2.95 3.00
C ALA A 102 -4.02 -2.48 4.05
N PHE A 103 -3.88 -1.28 4.58
CA PHE A 103 -4.70 -0.81 5.70
C PHE A 103 -5.43 0.49 5.37
N VAL A 104 -6.74 0.48 5.53
CA VAL A 104 -7.57 1.69 5.56
C VAL A 104 -7.97 1.93 7.01
N TRP A 105 -7.83 3.15 7.46
CA TRP A 105 -7.97 3.52 8.87
C TRP A 105 -9.05 4.56 9.03
N ARG A 106 -9.87 4.44 10.07
CA ARG A 106 -10.75 5.54 10.46
C ARG A 106 -9.89 6.77 10.79
N PHE A 107 -10.32 7.92 10.32
CA PHE A 107 -9.61 9.17 10.55
C PHE A 107 -9.90 9.69 11.96
N ASP A 108 -9.28 9.04 12.94
CA ASP A 108 -9.46 9.31 14.37
C ASP A 108 -8.10 9.51 15.05
N LYS A 109 -8.07 10.37 16.08
CA LYS A 109 -6.85 10.71 16.82
C LYS A 109 -6.21 9.51 17.54
N ARG A 110 -7.00 8.49 17.90
CA ARG A 110 -6.55 7.23 18.50
C ARG A 110 -5.72 6.40 17.54
N LEU A 111 -6.12 6.39 16.26
CA LEU A 111 -5.42 5.64 15.21
C LEU A 111 -4.27 6.47 14.62
N PHE A 112 -4.40 7.80 14.67
CA PHE A 112 -3.40 8.75 14.22
C PHE A 112 -3.26 9.97 15.14
N PRO A 113 -2.31 9.98 16.08
CA PRO A 113 -1.85 11.21 16.68
C PRO A 113 -0.59 11.76 15.98
N ALA A 114 -0.45 13.09 16.02
CA ALA A 114 0.59 13.87 15.37
C ALA A 114 2.02 13.46 15.79
N TYR A 115 2.90 13.28 14.82
CA TYR A 115 4.33 13.05 15.03
C TYR A 115 4.98 14.35 15.48
N LEU A 116 5.35 14.44 16.75
CA LEU A 116 6.08 15.58 17.31
C LEU A 116 7.56 15.29 17.54
N GLY A 117 8.18 14.48 16.67
CA GLY A 117 9.62 14.23 16.70
C GLY A 117 10.08 13.37 17.89
N LYS A 118 10.81 12.29 17.59
CA LYS A 118 11.63 11.47 18.52
C LYS A 118 11.20 11.50 20.01
N THR A 119 9.98 11.04 20.31
CA THR A 119 9.62 10.54 21.65
C THR A 119 8.65 9.34 21.54
N TYR A 120 9.27 8.17 21.50
CA TYR A 120 8.92 6.86 22.07
C TYR A 120 7.58 6.12 21.89
N THR A 121 6.57 6.61 21.18
CA THR A 121 5.41 5.74 20.84
C THR A 121 5.27 5.54 19.34
N LYS A 122 5.69 4.36 18.82
CA LYS A 122 5.34 3.92 17.46
C LYS A 122 3.82 3.78 17.37
N ARG A 123 3.18 4.47 16.43
CA ARG A 123 1.73 4.37 16.18
C ARG A 123 1.37 2.95 15.70
N ILE A 124 0.11 2.54 15.82
CA ILE A 124 -0.37 1.25 15.27
C ILE A 124 -0.09 1.19 13.75
N CYS A 125 -0.34 2.29 13.03
CA CYS A 125 -0.09 2.40 11.59
C CYS A 125 1.39 2.51 11.21
N ASP A 126 2.29 2.77 12.16
CA ASP A 126 3.75 2.86 11.94
C ASP A 126 4.48 1.55 12.25
N GLN A 127 3.73 0.56 12.75
CA GLN A 127 4.30 -0.75 12.99
C GLN A 127 4.75 -1.34 11.66
N GLU A 128 5.80 -2.16 11.72
CA GLU A 128 6.15 -3.00 10.58
C GLU A 128 4.90 -3.81 10.18
N HIS A 129 4.71 -4.04 8.88
CA HIS A 129 3.49 -4.63 8.31
C HIS A 129 2.99 -5.88 9.07
N ASN A 130 3.93 -6.72 9.51
CA ASN A 130 3.68 -7.96 10.24
C ASN A 130 3.24 -7.77 11.70
N LEU A 131 3.41 -6.57 12.28
CA LEU A 131 3.08 -6.24 13.67
C LEU A 131 1.78 -5.43 13.80
N VAL A 132 1.30 -4.82 12.72
CA VAL A 132 0.10 -3.97 12.73
C VAL A 132 -1.13 -4.72 13.25
N GLU A 133 -1.40 -5.95 12.81
CA GLU A 133 -2.56 -6.72 13.30
C GLU A 133 -2.49 -7.01 14.79
N ALA A 134 -1.32 -7.40 15.31
CA ALA A 134 -1.15 -7.65 16.73
C ALA A 134 -1.38 -6.37 17.57
N ALA A 135 -0.96 -5.21 17.04
CA ALA A 135 -1.23 -3.93 17.68
C ALA A 135 -2.71 -3.55 17.63
N MET A 136 -3.43 -3.83 16.53
CA MET A 136 -4.88 -3.63 16.46
C MET A 136 -5.64 -4.51 17.46
N ASP A 137 -5.22 -5.78 17.60
CA ASP A 137 -5.82 -6.72 18.54
C ASP A 137 -5.57 -6.29 20.00
N ALA A 138 -4.34 -5.84 20.32
CA ALA A 138 -3.97 -5.36 21.65
C ALA A 138 -4.80 -4.13 22.09
N GLU A 139 -5.17 -3.28 21.15
CA GLU A 139 -5.97 -2.07 21.36
C GLU A 139 -7.48 -2.31 21.24
N GLY A 140 -7.89 -3.55 20.97
CA GLY A 140 -9.30 -3.95 20.89
C GLY A 140 -10.08 -3.27 19.75
N LEU A 141 -9.41 -2.98 18.64
CA LEU A 141 -10.03 -2.30 17.50
C LEU A 141 -11.02 -3.21 16.75
N GLN A 142 -12.12 -2.63 16.26
CA GLN A 142 -13.03 -3.33 15.35
C GLN A 142 -12.47 -3.28 13.94
N VAL A 143 -11.99 -4.42 13.44
CA VAL A 143 -11.33 -4.50 12.13
C VAL A 143 -12.09 -5.41 11.17
N ASP A 144 -12.43 -4.90 9.99
CA ASP A 144 -12.93 -5.73 8.89
C ASP A 144 -11.77 -6.33 8.09
N LYS A 145 -11.80 -7.65 7.87
CA LYS A 145 -10.76 -8.38 7.16
C LYS A 145 -11.23 -8.66 5.73
N ILE A 146 -10.64 -7.95 4.78
CA ILE A 146 -10.99 -8.04 3.36
C ILE A 146 -10.16 -9.14 2.71
N TYR A 147 -10.82 -10.22 2.30
CA TYR A 147 -10.19 -11.36 1.61
C TYR A 147 -10.31 -11.29 0.08
N GLU A 148 -11.07 -10.34 -0.45
CA GLU A 148 -11.06 -10.01 -1.87
C GLU A 148 -9.80 -9.20 -2.20
N PRO A 149 -9.08 -9.50 -3.30
CA PRO A 149 -7.95 -8.68 -3.73
C PRO A 149 -8.39 -7.24 -4.08
N LYS A 150 -7.98 -6.26 -3.27
CA LYS A 150 -8.27 -4.83 -3.49
C LYS A 150 -7.01 -3.98 -3.71
N ALA A 151 -5.82 -4.58 -3.75
CA ALA A 151 -4.57 -3.90 -4.00
C ALA A 151 -3.60 -4.78 -4.80
N VAL A 152 -2.66 -4.14 -5.51
CA VAL A 152 -1.57 -4.75 -6.27
C VAL A 152 -0.26 -4.17 -5.78
N TYR A 153 0.61 -5.04 -5.24
CA TYR A 153 1.99 -4.72 -4.96
C TYR A 153 2.82 -4.83 -6.24
N VAL A 154 3.28 -3.69 -6.75
CA VAL A 154 4.04 -3.65 -8.01
C VAL A 154 5.49 -4.01 -7.74
N THR A 155 6.12 -4.71 -8.68
CA THR A 155 7.52 -5.10 -8.62
C THR A 155 8.27 -4.90 -9.92
N GLY A 156 9.60 -4.75 -9.83
CA GLY A 156 10.48 -4.78 -11.00
C GLY A 156 10.95 -3.42 -11.50
N HIS A 157 10.70 -2.34 -10.75
CA HIS A 157 11.31 -1.02 -10.93
C HIS A 157 12.44 -0.78 -9.90
N VAL A 158 13.21 0.29 -10.11
CA VAL A 158 14.52 0.55 -9.46
C VAL A 158 14.43 0.90 -7.96
N ASN A 159 13.22 1.00 -7.39
CA ASN A 159 12.97 1.54 -6.05
C ASN A 159 12.61 0.52 -4.94
N HIS A 160 12.70 -0.80 -5.19
CA HIS A 160 12.43 -1.77 -4.11
C HIS A 160 13.50 -1.74 -3.03
N MET A 161 13.10 -1.33 -1.82
CA MET A 161 13.84 -1.59 -0.58
C MET A 161 13.55 -3.00 -0.04
N TYR A 162 13.73 -4.05 -0.85
CA TYR A 162 13.99 -5.37 -0.28
C TYR A 162 15.04 -6.16 -1.06
N VAL A 163 16.06 -6.44 -0.27
CA VAL A 163 17.20 -7.33 -0.41
C VAL A 163 16.85 -8.71 -0.99
N SER A 164 17.75 -9.14 -1.89
CA SER A 164 18.15 -10.52 -2.21
C SER A 164 17.14 -11.44 -2.91
N PHE A 165 17.51 -11.82 -4.13
CA PHE A 165 17.15 -13.08 -4.75
C PHE A 165 17.47 -14.24 -3.80
N HIS A 166 16.55 -14.58 -2.89
CA HIS A 166 16.60 -15.88 -2.22
C HIS A 166 16.50 -16.95 -3.30
N GLN A 167 17.55 -17.74 -3.48
CA GLN A 167 17.50 -18.95 -4.28
C GLN A 167 16.40 -19.84 -3.70
N PHE A 168 15.27 -19.93 -4.40
CA PHE A 168 14.16 -20.76 -3.97
C PHE A 168 14.64 -22.21 -3.90
N THR A 169 14.43 -22.86 -2.75
CA THR A 169 14.64 -24.30 -2.62
C THR A 169 13.82 -25.04 -3.68
N LEU A 170 14.31 -26.20 -4.14
CA LEU A 170 13.66 -27.00 -5.19
C LEU A 170 12.19 -27.31 -4.83
N LYS A 171 11.91 -27.61 -3.55
CA LYS A 171 10.54 -27.80 -3.03
C LYS A 171 9.65 -26.57 -3.23
N ARG A 172 10.18 -25.36 -2.98
CA ARG A 172 9.43 -24.10 -3.13
C ARG A 172 9.21 -23.75 -4.60
N ARG A 173 10.14 -24.12 -5.49
CA ARG A 173 10.00 -24.02 -6.96
C ARG A 173 8.90 -24.95 -7.50
N ILE A 174 8.90 -26.21 -7.09
CA ILE A 174 7.87 -27.19 -7.48
C ILE A 174 6.49 -26.74 -6.98
N LYS A 175 6.38 -26.34 -5.71
CA LYS A 175 5.12 -25.79 -5.16
C LYS A 175 4.66 -24.55 -5.93
N HIS A 176 5.58 -23.67 -6.34
CA HIS A 176 5.25 -22.52 -7.17
C HIS A 176 4.69 -22.92 -8.53
N LEU A 177 5.31 -23.91 -9.20
CA LEU A 177 4.85 -24.38 -10.51
C LEU A 177 3.47 -25.05 -10.43
N VAL A 178 3.25 -25.93 -9.44
CA VAL A 178 1.97 -26.65 -9.29
C VAL A 178 0.83 -25.71 -8.92
N LEU A 179 1.10 -24.70 -8.07
CA LEU A 179 0.09 -23.72 -7.67
C LEU A 179 -0.01 -22.53 -8.63
N ALA A 180 0.89 -22.41 -9.62
CA ALA A 180 0.92 -21.27 -10.54
C ALA A 180 -0.42 -21.05 -11.26
N PRO A 181 -1.13 -22.07 -11.78
CA PRO A 181 -2.42 -21.86 -12.44
C PRO A 181 -3.51 -21.31 -11.50
N TRP A 182 -3.40 -21.61 -10.20
CA TRP A 182 -4.37 -21.23 -9.17
C TRP A 182 -4.06 -19.87 -8.54
N ARG A 183 -2.79 -19.45 -8.61
CA ARG A 183 -2.32 -18.18 -8.06
C ARG A 183 -2.16 -17.12 -9.13
N ASN A 184 -1.90 -17.50 -10.37
CA ASN A 184 -1.67 -16.55 -11.45
C ASN A 184 -2.98 -16.30 -12.19
N GLN A 185 -3.34 -15.03 -12.27
CA GLN A 185 -4.48 -14.58 -13.03
C GLN A 185 -3.98 -13.81 -14.25
N LYS A 186 -4.49 -14.17 -15.43
CA LYS A 186 -4.22 -13.40 -16.65
C LYS A 186 -4.74 -11.98 -16.45
N LEU A 187 -3.96 -10.99 -16.87
CA LEU A 187 -4.34 -9.60 -16.78
C LEU A 187 -5.43 -9.28 -17.82
N THR A 188 -6.69 -9.36 -17.40
CA THR A 188 -7.86 -9.10 -18.24
C THR A 188 -8.14 -7.60 -18.37
N PRO A 189 -8.94 -7.15 -19.36
CA PRO A 189 -9.36 -5.75 -19.46
C PRO A 189 -10.03 -5.22 -18.19
N GLU A 190 -10.82 -6.06 -17.52
CA GLU A 190 -11.53 -5.70 -16.28
C GLU A 190 -10.55 -5.43 -15.15
N LEU A 191 -9.57 -6.32 -14.94
CA LEU A 191 -8.51 -6.10 -13.96
C LEU A 191 -7.66 -4.87 -14.29
N LYS A 192 -7.44 -4.60 -15.58
CA LYS A 192 -6.73 -3.37 -15.99
C LYS A 192 -7.51 -2.12 -15.64
N ALA A 193 -8.81 -2.11 -15.88
CA ALA A 193 -9.67 -1.00 -15.54
C ALA A 193 -9.80 -0.81 -14.02
N GLU A 194 -9.93 -1.92 -13.27
CA GLU A 194 -10.06 -1.90 -11.81
C GLU A 194 -8.85 -1.29 -11.12
N PHE A 195 -7.64 -1.68 -11.52
CA PHE A 195 -6.38 -1.26 -10.90
C PHE A 195 -5.65 -0.15 -11.66
N GLY A 196 -6.26 0.44 -12.69
CA GLY A 196 -5.62 1.49 -13.49
C GLY A 196 -4.37 1.03 -14.25
N LEU A 197 -4.23 -0.26 -14.56
CA LEU A 197 -3.14 -0.85 -15.36
C LEU A 197 -3.32 -0.57 -16.86
N ILE A 198 -3.55 0.69 -17.21
CA ILE A 198 -3.69 1.10 -18.61
C ILE A 198 -2.27 1.35 -19.14
N HIS A 199 -1.80 0.45 -19.99
CA HIS A 199 -0.76 0.80 -20.95
C HIS A 199 -1.38 1.83 -21.90
N GLU A 200 -1.18 3.12 -21.67
CA GLU A 200 -1.09 4.01 -22.81
C GLU A 200 0.12 3.50 -23.59
N ALA A 201 -0.13 2.79 -24.68
CA ALA A 201 0.83 2.77 -25.77
C ALA A 201 0.91 4.22 -26.26
N THR A 202 1.65 5.06 -25.54
CA THR A 202 2.11 6.33 -26.07
C THR A 202 2.97 5.91 -27.24
N LYS A 203 2.38 5.93 -28.44
CA LYS A 203 3.13 6.03 -29.68
C LYS A 203 4.08 7.19 -29.40
N ARG A 204 5.37 6.90 -29.26
CA ARG A 204 6.42 7.86 -29.56
C ARG A 204 6.27 8.15 -31.06
N SER A 205 5.30 8.99 -31.41
CA SER A 205 5.38 9.76 -32.64
C SER A 205 6.52 10.72 -32.42
N GLY A 206 7.65 10.44 -33.06
CA GLY A 206 8.81 11.30 -33.01
C GLY A 206 8.44 12.71 -33.44
N TYR A 207 8.95 13.67 -32.69
CA TYR A 207 9.51 14.93 -33.16
C TYR A 207 10.65 15.29 -32.20
#